data_AF-A0A7J8CJ82-F1
#
_entry.id   AF-A0A7J8CJ82-F1
#
_cell.length_a   1.000
_cell.length_b   1.000
_cell.length_c   1.000
_cell.angle_alpha   90.00
_cell.angle_beta   90.00
_cell.angle_gamma   90.00
#
_symmetry.space_group_name_H-M   'P 1'
#
loop_
_entity.id
_entity.type
_entity.pdbx_description
1 polymer ?
#
loop_
_entity_poly.entity_id
_entity_poly.type
_entity_poly.pdbx_seq_one_letter_code
_entity_poly.pdbx_strand_id
1 'polypeptide(L)'
;MIEDWVFRTHLVATFLSVVIHRGFLLRLSLGLTTLVPKRQVDQGQEFESVLDVLSVIFVNSHLPREQRHRWHLLFSTELHGHSFAQLCGRIPHRGPCVALLEDHDGYVFGGFASCSWEIKPQFQGDDKCFLFSISPNMAVHTCTGYNNHYMYLNHGQQTIPNGLGMGGQHNYFGLWIDVDFGKGHSKAKPTCTTYNSPQLSAKEDFRFEKMEVWAVGDTSELNLVSIGISLLSWLYPFYCSI
;
A
#
# COMPACT_ATOMS: atom_id res chain seq x y z
N MET A 1 -22.95 -15.75 7.76
CA MET A 1 -23.55 -15.80 9.12
C MET A 1 -22.55 -16.17 10.22
N ILE A 2 -21.64 -17.15 10.05
CA ILE A 2 -20.55 -17.39 11.02
C ILE A 2 -19.40 -16.37 10.83
N GLU A 3 -19.07 -16.02 9.59
CA GLU A 3 -17.99 -15.07 9.26
C GLU A 3 -18.24 -13.68 9.86
N ASP A 4 -19.47 -13.16 9.79
CA ASP A 4 -19.83 -11.84 10.36
C ASP A 4 -19.73 -11.75 11.89
N TRP A 5 -19.81 -12.90 12.58
CA TRP A 5 -19.74 -12.98 14.04
C TRP A 5 -18.28 -13.05 14.53
N VAL A 6 -17.42 -13.69 13.74
CA VAL A 6 -15.99 -13.87 14.00
C VAL A 6 -15.26 -12.53 14.09
N PHE A 7 -15.64 -11.53 13.30
CA PHE A 7 -14.94 -10.24 13.27
C PHE A 7 -15.50 -9.16 14.21
N ARG A 8 -16.67 -9.36 14.85
CA ARG A 8 -17.31 -8.34 15.71
C ARG A 8 -17.07 -8.51 17.21
N THR A 9 -16.47 -9.63 17.61
CA THR A 9 -16.45 -10.02 19.02
C THR A 9 -15.02 -10.11 19.54
N HIS A 10 -14.67 -9.37 20.61
CA HIS A 10 -13.34 -9.48 21.25
C HIS A 10 -12.97 -10.92 21.62
N LEU A 11 -13.98 -11.78 21.76
CA LEU A 11 -13.87 -13.17 22.15
C LEU A 11 -13.19 -14.01 21.08
N VAL A 12 -13.18 -13.57 19.83
CA VAL A 12 -12.55 -14.33 18.73
C VAL A 12 -11.04 -14.16 18.76
N ALA A 13 -10.54 -12.95 19.02
CA ALA A 13 -9.11 -12.74 19.25
C ALA A 13 -8.62 -13.54 20.48
N THR A 14 -9.41 -13.53 21.56
CA THR A 14 -9.15 -14.37 22.74
C THR A 14 -9.23 -15.87 22.40
N PHE A 15 -10.21 -16.29 21.60
CA PHE A 15 -10.40 -17.69 21.20
C PHE A 15 -9.28 -18.18 20.29
N LEU A 16 -8.87 -17.39 19.28
CA LEU A 16 -7.72 -17.69 18.43
C LEU A 16 -6.44 -17.76 19.27
N SER A 17 -6.24 -16.83 20.20
CA SER A 17 -5.13 -16.87 21.15
C SER A 17 -5.16 -18.16 21.99
N VAL A 18 -6.32 -18.56 22.52
CA VAL A 18 -6.49 -19.81 23.29
C VAL A 18 -6.29 -21.06 22.43
N VAL A 19 -6.80 -21.09 21.20
CA VAL A 19 -6.63 -22.21 20.26
C VAL A 19 -5.18 -22.36 19.84
N ILE A 20 -4.47 -21.25 19.59
CA ILE A 20 -3.04 -21.26 19.29
C ILE A 20 -2.22 -21.73 20.50
N HIS A 21 -2.51 -21.18 21.69
CA HIS A 21 -1.75 -21.50 22.90
C HIS A 21 -2.04 -22.90 23.48
N ARG A 22 -3.29 -23.35 23.44
CA ARG A 22 -3.71 -24.63 24.05
C ARG A 22 -3.90 -25.75 23.04
N GLY A 23 -4.36 -25.44 21.82
CA GLY A 23 -4.70 -26.44 20.81
C GLY A 23 -3.49 -27.01 20.07
N PHE A 24 -2.46 -26.20 19.82
CA PHE A 24 -1.28 -26.66 19.07
C PHE A 24 -0.09 -27.07 19.95
N LEU A 25 -0.21 -27.00 21.30
CA LEU A 25 0.91 -27.23 22.24
C LEU A 25 2.19 -26.46 21.87
N LEU A 26 2.06 -25.43 21.06
CA LEU A 26 3.13 -24.59 20.63
C LEU A 26 3.49 -23.71 21.81
N ARG A 27 4.61 -24.01 22.48
CA ARG A 27 5.35 -23.02 23.28
C ARG A 27 5.92 -21.96 22.34
N LEU A 28 5.07 -21.27 21.61
CA LEU A 28 5.46 -20.10 20.87
C LEU A 28 5.59 -18.97 21.89
N SER A 29 6.81 -18.78 22.37
CA SER A 29 7.27 -17.46 22.78
C SER A 29 7.50 -16.57 21.53
N LEU A 30 6.65 -16.65 20.51
CA LEU A 30 6.62 -15.64 19.47
C LEU A 30 6.03 -14.42 20.15
N GLY A 31 6.89 -13.47 20.53
CA GLY A 31 6.41 -12.14 20.87
C GLY A 31 5.53 -11.67 19.73
N LEU A 32 4.23 -11.50 19.95
CA LEU A 32 3.33 -10.87 18.99
C LEU A 32 3.86 -9.50 18.53
N THR A 33 4.68 -8.87 19.38
CA THR A 33 5.50 -7.68 19.11
C THR A 33 6.42 -7.81 17.88
N THR A 34 6.80 -9.02 17.47
CA THR A 34 7.68 -9.24 16.30
C THR A 34 6.88 -9.41 15.01
N LEU A 35 5.57 -9.69 15.09
CA LEU A 35 4.70 -9.87 13.91
C LEU A 35 4.06 -8.55 13.47
N VAL A 36 3.76 -7.68 14.45
CA VAL A 36 3.20 -6.36 14.19
C VAL A 36 4.35 -5.38 13.97
N PRO A 37 4.50 -4.78 12.78
CA PRO A 37 5.52 -3.78 12.51
C PRO A 37 5.30 -2.55 13.41
N LYS A 38 6.38 -1.85 13.74
CA LYS A 38 6.26 -0.54 14.39
C LYS A 38 5.57 0.41 13.41
N ARG A 39 4.35 0.85 13.73
CA ARG A 39 3.64 1.87 12.96
C ARG A 39 4.01 3.27 13.45
N GLN A 40 4.41 4.14 12.52
CA GLN A 40 4.76 5.53 12.79
C GLN A 40 3.85 6.47 12.01
N VAL A 41 3.15 7.34 12.74
CA VAL A 41 2.40 8.49 12.22
C VAL A 41 3.15 9.74 12.68
N ASP A 42 3.17 10.79 11.85
CA ASP A 42 3.81 12.05 12.22
C ASP A 42 3.19 12.63 13.51
N GLN A 43 4.03 13.27 14.33
CA GLN A 43 3.75 13.52 15.75
C GLN A 43 2.46 14.33 16.00
N GLY A 44 1.59 13.80 16.88
CA GLY A 44 0.53 14.55 17.54
C GLY A 44 -0.89 14.37 17.01
N GLN A 45 -1.11 13.49 16.03
CA GLN A 45 -2.45 13.21 15.49
C GLN A 45 -2.93 11.81 15.91
N GLU A 46 -4.13 11.75 16.49
CA GLU A 46 -4.86 10.49 16.59
C GLU A 46 -5.25 10.07 15.16
N PHE A 47 -5.04 8.79 14.85
CA PHE A 47 -5.25 8.24 13.53
C PHE A 47 -5.77 6.81 13.64
N GLU A 48 -6.99 6.58 13.15
CA GLU A 48 -7.59 5.26 13.08
C GLU A 48 -7.37 4.66 11.69
N SER A 49 -6.53 3.63 11.64
CA SER A 49 -6.25 2.98 10.37
C SER A 49 -7.40 2.07 9.91
N VAL A 50 -7.62 2.04 8.59
CA VAL A 50 -8.42 1.04 7.87
C VAL A 50 -7.94 -0.38 8.17
N LEU A 51 -6.64 -0.56 8.44
CA LEU A 51 -6.06 -1.85 8.79
C LEU A 51 -6.13 -2.12 10.29
N ASP A 52 -6.88 -3.16 10.65
CA ASP A 52 -6.80 -3.78 11.98
C ASP A 52 -5.49 -4.59 12.14
N VAL A 53 -5.25 -5.07 13.36
CA VAL A 53 -4.00 -5.79 13.69
C VAL A 53 -3.83 -7.05 12.85
N LEU A 54 -4.92 -7.77 12.53
CA LEU A 54 -4.85 -9.01 11.76
C LEU A 54 -4.52 -8.72 10.30
N SER A 55 -5.12 -7.68 9.73
CA SER A 55 -4.86 -7.22 8.37
C SER A 55 -3.42 -6.76 8.21
N VAL A 56 -2.87 -6.04 9.20
CA VAL A 56 -1.45 -5.67 9.21
C VAL A 56 -0.57 -6.92 9.25
N ILE A 57 -0.83 -7.89 10.13
CA ILE A 57 -0.04 -9.14 10.21
C ILE A 57 -0.10 -9.90 8.87
N PHE A 58 -1.27 -9.99 8.27
CA PHE A 58 -1.48 -10.65 6.99
C PHE A 58 -0.68 -9.99 5.86
N VAL A 59 -0.79 -8.67 5.67
CA VAL A 59 -0.01 -7.99 4.63
C VAL A 59 1.48 -8.09 4.92
N ASN A 60 1.89 -7.84 6.18
CA ASN A 60 3.28 -7.86 6.61
C ASN A 60 3.95 -9.23 6.41
N SER A 61 3.20 -10.35 6.53
CA SER A 61 3.75 -11.69 6.30
C SER A 61 4.11 -11.97 4.84
N HIS A 62 3.56 -11.19 3.90
CA HIS A 62 3.81 -11.31 2.46
C HIS A 62 4.86 -10.34 1.94
N LEU A 63 5.23 -9.30 2.69
CA LEU A 63 6.32 -8.40 2.32
C LEU A 63 7.68 -9.11 2.31
N PRO A 64 8.67 -8.67 1.53
CA PRO A 64 10.07 -9.05 1.70
C PRO A 64 10.55 -8.90 3.15
N ARG A 65 11.40 -9.82 3.62
CA ARG A 65 11.76 -9.92 5.06
C ARG A 65 12.37 -8.63 5.60
N GLU A 66 13.19 -7.99 4.80
CA GLU A 66 13.86 -6.71 5.04
C GLU A 66 12.88 -5.55 5.25
N GLN A 67 11.63 -5.64 4.78
CA GLN A 67 10.63 -4.57 4.87
C GLN A 67 9.61 -4.76 6.01
N ARG A 68 9.67 -5.87 6.75
CA ARG A 68 8.62 -6.26 7.71
C ARG A 68 8.64 -5.56 9.06
N HIS A 69 9.69 -4.79 9.34
CA HIS A 69 9.97 -4.34 10.70
C HIS A 69 9.29 -3.01 11.05
N ARG A 70 9.01 -2.15 10.06
CA ARG A 70 8.47 -0.81 10.31
C ARG A 70 7.58 -0.36 9.17
N TRP A 71 6.48 0.30 9.54
CA TRP A 71 5.52 0.91 8.65
C TRP A 71 5.41 2.39 9.02
N HIS A 72 5.52 3.28 8.05
CA HIS A 72 5.44 4.73 8.25
C HIS A 72 4.37 5.31 7.34
N LEU A 73 3.38 5.98 7.92
CA LEU A 73 2.27 6.56 7.17
C LEU A 73 2.79 7.72 6.32
N LEU A 74 2.72 7.57 5.00
CA LEU A 74 3.05 8.63 4.05
C LEU A 74 1.82 9.49 3.74
N PHE A 75 0.68 8.83 3.57
CA PHE A 75 -0.56 9.45 3.17
C PHE A 75 -1.77 8.76 3.82
N SER A 76 -2.71 9.54 4.35
CA SER A 76 -4.09 9.12 4.62
C SER A 76 -5.02 10.23 4.13
N THR A 77 -6.17 9.87 3.56
CA THR A 77 -7.23 10.84 3.24
C THR A 77 -7.69 11.61 4.47
N GLU A 78 -7.76 10.96 5.64
CA GLU A 78 -8.19 11.56 6.90
C GLU A 78 -7.27 12.69 7.35
N LEU A 79 -5.95 12.51 7.20
CA LEU A 79 -4.96 13.47 7.68
C LEU A 79 -4.55 14.51 6.62
N HIS A 80 -4.61 14.14 5.34
CA HIS A 80 -4.04 14.95 4.24
C HIS A 80 -5.06 15.38 3.18
N GLY A 81 -6.32 14.99 3.34
CA GLY A 81 -7.43 15.37 2.47
C GLY A 81 -7.53 14.54 1.18
N HIS A 82 -8.51 14.92 0.35
CA HIS A 82 -8.92 14.17 -0.83
C HIS A 82 -8.37 14.78 -2.12
N SER A 83 -7.05 14.80 -2.28
CA SER A 83 -6.40 15.36 -3.47
C SER A 83 -5.31 14.45 -4.00
N PHE A 84 -5.40 14.11 -5.29
CA PHE A 84 -4.35 13.35 -5.97
C PHE A 84 -3.02 14.12 -5.99
N ALA A 85 -3.05 15.46 -6.07
CA ALA A 85 -1.84 16.28 -5.97
C ALA A 85 -1.16 16.16 -4.59
N GLN A 86 -1.94 16.06 -3.49
CA GLN A 86 -1.39 15.82 -2.15
C GLN A 86 -0.77 14.42 -2.03
N LEU A 87 -1.42 13.40 -2.61
CA LEU A 87 -0.86 12.06 -2.72
C LEU A 87 0.49 12.09 -3.45
N CYS A 88 0.53 12.67 -4.65
CA CYS A 88 1.75 12.82 -5.45
C CYS A 88 2.83 13.67 -4.78
N GLY A 89 2.49 14.58 -3.88
CA GLY A 89 3.47 15.35 -3.10
C GLY A 89 4.15 14.54 -1.99
N ARG A 90 3.56 13.40 -1.58
CA ARG A 90 3.99 12.65 -0.38
C ARG A 90 4.63 11.31 -0.68
N ILE A 91 4.10 10.55 -1.65
CA ILE A 91 4.51 9.17 -1.90
C ILE A 91 5.78 8.96 -2.75
N PRO A 92 6.18 9.86 -3.68
CA PRO A 92 7.38 9.63 -4.48
C PRO A 92 8.67 9.62 -3.66
N HIS A 93 9.63 8.79 -4.08
CA HIS A 93 10.96 8.68 -3.46
C HIS A 93 10.94 8.32 -1.96
N ARG A 94 9.93 7.57 -1.51
CA ARG A 94 9.79 7.12 -0.12
C ARG A 94 10.14 5.64 0.12
N GLY A 95 10.63 4.95 -0.90
CA GLY A 95 10.92 3.52 -0.86
C GLY A 95 9.69 2.65 -1.16
N PRO A 96 9.80 1.33 -0.90
CA PRO A 96 8.70 0.38 -1.03
C PRO A 96 7.53 0.76 -0.13
N CYS A 97 6.30 0.57 -0.61
CA CYS A 97 5.12 0.95 0.16
C CYS A 97 3.90 0.07 -0.09
N VAL A 98 3.01 0.05 0.89
CA VAL A 98 1.69 -0.56 0.84
C VAL A 98 0.67 0.55 0.64
N ALA A 99 -0.07 0.52 -0.46
CA ALA A 99 -1.20 1.40 -0.72
C ALA A 99 -2.49 0.60 -0.61
N LEU A 100 -3.49 1.12 0.10
CA LEU A 100 -4.80 0.48 0.25
C LEU A 100 -5.92 1.51 0.36
N LEU A 101 -7.14 1.06 0.14
CA LEU A 101 -8.35 1.86 0.32
C LEU A 101 -9.53 1.00 0.76
N GLU A 102 -10.55 1.68 1.26
CA GLU A 102 -11.88 1.11 1.53
C GLU A 102 -12.87 1.75 0.53
N ASP A 103 -13.50 0.93 -0.31
CA ASP A 103 -14.56 1.41 -1.21
C ASP A 103 -15.88 1.66 -0.45
N HIS A 104 -16.83 2.36 -1.07
CA HIS A 104 -18.12 2.71 -0.45
C HIS A 104 -18.99 1.48 -0.12
N ASP A 105 -18.66 0.31 -0.66
CA ASP A 105 -19.36 -0.94 -0.41
C ASP A 105 -18.64 -1.77 0.69
N GLY A 106 -17.60 -1.23 1.33
CA GLY A 106 -16.88 -1.84 2.46
C GLY A 106 -15.80 -2.85 2.07
N TYR A 107 -15.42 -2.90 0.79
CA TYR A 107 -14.30 -3.74 0.34
C TYR A 107 -12.99 -3.02 0.65
N VAL A 108 -12.05 -3.75 1.24
CA VAL A 108 -10.72 -3.25 1.59
C VAL A 108 -9.70 -4.00 0.77
N PHE A 109 -8.94 -3.28 -0.05
CA PHE A 109 -7.98 -3.86 -0.99
C PHE A 109 -6.87 -2.86 -1.32
N GLY A 110 -5.80 -3.37 -1.93
CA GLY A 110 -4.63 -2.57 -2.19
C GLY A 110 -3.55 -3.29 -2.97
N GLY A 111 -2.36 -2.70 -2.95
CA GLY A 111 -1.18 -3.29 -3.54
C GLY A 111 0.09 -2.89 -2.80
N PHE A 112 1.08 -3.76 -2.91
CA PHE A 112 2.45 -3.51 -2.48
C PHE A 112 3.30 -3.11 -3.68
N ALA A 113 3.89 -1.93 -3.61
CA ALA A 113 4.90 -1.43 -4.53
C ALA A 113 6.29 -1.73 -3.98
N SER A 114 7.09 -2.50 -4.72
CA SER A 114 8.39 -3.00 -4.28
C SER A 114 9.52 -1.97 -4.35
N CYS A 115 9.31 -0.85 -5.03
CA CYS A 115 10.26 0.25 -5.14
C CYS A 115 9.58 1.60 -4.87
N SER A 116 10.39 2.66 -4.80
CA SER A 116 9.89 4.04 -4.77
C SER A 116 8.98 4.34 -5.96
N TRP A 117 7.89 5.06 -5.73
CA TRP A 117 7.11 5.66 -6.80
C TRP A 117 7.89 6.80 -7.47
N GLU A 118 7.82 6.85 -8.80
CA GLU A 118 8.20 8.01 -9.59
C GLU A 118 7.00 8.47 -10.42
N ILE A 119 6.84 9.80 -10.56
CA ILE A 119 5.80 10.37 -11.42
C ILE A 119 6.34 10.38 -12.85
N LYS A 120 5.90 9.43 -13.67
CA LYS A 120 6.30 9.30 -15.07
C LYS A 120 5.25 8.53 -15.88
N PRO A 121 5.19 8.73 -17.21
CA PRO A 121 4.18 8.10 -18.05
C PRO A 121 4.42 6.60 -18.34
N GLN A 122 5.50 6.01 -17.85
CA GLN A 122 5.84 4.59 -18.05
C GLN A 122 5.50 3.74 -16.82
N PHE A 123 5.21 2.47 -17.07
CA PHE A 123 5.19 1.45 -16.02
C PHE A 123 6.57 1.33 -15.34
N GLN A 124 6.55 0.98 -14.06
CA GLN A 124 7.72 0.82 -13.19
C GLN A 124 7.53 -0.35 -12.22
N GLY A 125 8.51 -0.55 -11.34
CA GLY A 125 8.51 -1.64 -10.36
C GLY A 125 9.12 -2.94 -10.90
N ASP A 126 9.03 -3.98 -10.07
CA ASP A 126 9.53 -5.32 -10.38
C ASP A 126 8.50 -6.41 -10.01
N ASP A 127 8.91 -7.67 -10.18
CA ASP A 127 8.10 -8.86 -9.96
C ASP A 127 7.77 -9.12 -8.47
N LYS A 128 8.33 -8.36 -7.53
CA LYS A 128 7.98 -8.43 -6.10
C LYS A 128 6.73 -7.63 -5.77
N CYS A 129 6.26 -6.77 -6.66
CA CYS A 129 4.97 -6.10 -6.50
C CYS A 129 3.83 -7.12 -6.48
N PHE A 130 2.78 -6.84 -5.71
CA PHE A 130 1.58 -7.69 -5.68
C PHE A 130 0.33 -6.88 -5.36
N LEU A 131 -0.82 -7.42 -5.72
CA LEU A 131 -2.13 -6.93 -5.27
C LEU A 131 -2.64 -7.77 -4.11
N PHE A 132 -3.48 -7.20 -3.25
CA PHE A 132 -4.12 -7.93 -2.16
C PHE A 132 -5.54 -7.45 -1.90
N SER A 133 -6.34 -8.31 -1.27
CA SER A 133 -7.64 -8.02 -0.69
C SER A 133 -7.62 -8.36 0.80
N ILE A 134 -8.42 -7.64 1.58
CA ILE A 134 -8.59 -7.79 3.04
C ILE A 134 -10.04 -8.12 3.37
N SER A 135 -10.98 -7.34 2.82
CA SER A 135 -12.43 -7.52 2.99
C SER A 135 -13.10 -7.56 1.62
N PRO A 136 -14.05 -8.48 1.36
CA PRO A 136 -14.62 -9.45 2.31
C PRO A 136 -13.76 -10.69 2.54
N ASN A 137 -12.74 -10.91 1.71
CA ASN A 137 -11.83 -12.06 1.82
C ASN A 137 -10.38 -11.60 1.73
N MET A 138 -9.51 -12.22 2.53
CA MET A 138 -8.07 -11.98 2.48
C MET A 138 -7.42 -12.82 1.37
N ALA A 139 -6.72 -12.18 0.43
CA ALA A 139 -5.94 -12.87 -0.61
C ALA A 139 -4.76 -12.01 -1.09
N VAL A 140 -3.72 -12.67 -1.59
CA VAL A 140 -2.55 -12.03 -2.24
C VAL A 140 -2.40 -12.57 -3.66
N HIS A 141 -2.11 -11.66 -4.60
CA HIS A 141 -2.03 -11.91 -6.03
C HIS A 141 -0.68 -11.43 -6.55
N THR A 142 0.26 -12.36 -6.70
CA THR A 142 1.63 -12.11 -7.16
C THR A 142 1.71 -12.07 -8.68
N CYS A 143 2.83 -11.58 -9.22
CA CYS A 143 3.02 -11.47 -10.66
C CYS A 143 2.88 -12.82 -11.40
N THR A 144 2.38 -12.77 -12.64
CA THR A 144 2.26 -13.93 -13.55
C THR A 144 3.49 -14.15 -14.41
N GLY A 145 4.35 -13.14 -14.54
CA GLY A 145 5.44 -13.10 -15.52
C GLY A 145 5.00 -12.80 -16.96
N TYR A 146 3.71 -12.52 -17.20
CA TYR A 146 3.19 -12.25 -18.55
C TYR A 146 3.65 -10.90 -19.14
N ASN A 147 3.76 -9.88 -18.29
CA ASN A 147 4.24 -8.54 -18.66
C ASN A 147 4.94 -7.90 -17.45
N ASN A 148 5.49 -6.70 -17.66
CA ASN A 148 6.18 -5.91 -16.64
C ASN A 148 5.39 -4.65 -16.21
N HIS A 149 4.06 -4.70 -16.29
CA HIS A 149 3.17 -3.57 -15.98
C HIS A 149 2.82 -3.51 -14.48
N TYR A 150 3.84 -3.54 -13.62
CA TYR A 150 3.64 -3.77 -12.18
C TYR A 150 2.95 -2.58 -11.49
N MET A 151 3.53 -1.40 -11.61
CA MET A 151 3.00 -0.18 -11.00
C MET A 151 3.15 1.00 -11.94
N TYR A 152 2.28 1.99 -11.78
CA TYR A 152 2.12 3.14 -12.66
C TYR A 152 1.73 4.36 -11.83
N LEU A 153 2.44 5.48 -11.97
CA LEU A 153 2.03 6.74 -11.35
C LEU A 153 2.35 7.88 -12.30
N ASN A 154 1.32 8.60 -12.71
CA ASN A 154 1.46 9.70 -13.64
C ASN A 154 0.56 10.87 -13.26
N HIS A 155 1.02 12.08 -13.56
CA HIS A 155 0.32 13.32 -13.24
C HIS A 155 0.71 14.43 -14.22
N GLY A 156 -0.23 15.29 -14.59
CA GLY A 156 0.02 16.47 -15.43
C GLY A 156 0.23 16.18 -16.93
N GLN A 157 -0.07 14.98 -17.42
CA GLN A 157 0.03 14.64 -18.85
C GLN A 157 -1.30 14.85 -19.58
N GLN A 158 -1.25 15.27 -20.86
CA GLN A 158 -2.47 15.52 -21.65
C GLN A 158 -3.01 14.28 -22.34
N THR A 159 -2.12 13.41 -22.83
CA THR A 159 -2.47 12.29 -23.72
C THR A 159 -2.36 10.92 -23.05
N ILE A 160 -1.80 10.87 -21.85
CA ILE A 160 -1.53 9.65 -21.11
C ILE A 160 -2.34 9.72 -19.80
N PRO A 161 -2.99 8.63 -19.36
CA PRO A 161 -3.81 8.63 -18.14
C PRO A 161 -3.06 9.20 -16.94
N ASN A 162 -3.69 10.05 -16.15
CA ASN A 162 -3.14 10.55 -14.89
C ASN A 162 -3.84 9.81 -13.75
N GLY A 163 -3.05 9.28 -12.82
CA GLY A 163 -3.54 8.42 -11.77
C GLY A 163 -2.46 7.47 -11.25
N LEU A 164 -2.86 6.63 -10.31
CA LEU A 164 -2.04 5.55 -9.75
C LEU A 164 -2.65 4.23 -10.19
N GLY A 165 -1.85 3.38 -10.83
CA GLY A 165 -2.27 2.07 -11.33
C GLY A 165 -1.35 0.96 -10.87
N MET A 166 -1.88 -0.24 -10.70
CA MET A 166 -1.12 -1.46 -10.45
C MET A 166 -1.69 -2.63 -11.24
N GLY A 167 -0.84 -3.24 -12.06
CA GLY A 167 -1.13 -4.44 -12.85
C GLY A 167 -2.12 -4.20 -13.99
N GLY A 168 -1.92 -4.87 -15.12
CA GLY A 168 -2.82 -4.80 -16.28
C GLY A 168 -2.25 -3.89 -17.36
N GLN A 169 -3.07 -2.98 -17.86
CA GLN A 169 -2.69 -1.99 -18.88
C GLN A 169 -3.54 -0.73 -18.73
N HIS A 170 -3.21 0.33 -19.45
CA HIS A 170 -4.03 1.55 -19.47
C HIS A 170 -5.52 1.23 -19.69
N ASN A 171 -6.38 1.83 -18.87
CA ASN A 171 -7.83 1.62 -18.80
C ASN A 171 -8.31 0.23 -18.32
N TYR A 172 -7.41 -0.70 -18.02
CA TYR A 172 -7.70 -2.06 -17.55
C TYR A 172 -6.71 -2.47 -16.45
N PHE A 173 -6.62 -1.66 -15.41
CA PHE A 173 -5.74 -1.99 -14.30
C PHE A 173 -6.41 -2.94 -13.30
N GLY A 174 -5.62 -3.80 -12.65
CA GLY A 174 -6.08 -4.59 -11.51
C GLY A 174 -6.48 -3.69 -10.33
N LEU A 175 -5.77 -2.58 -10.15
CA LEU A 175 -6.13 -1.48 -9.26
C LEU A 175 -5.80 -0.15 -9.94
N TRP A 176 -6.78 0.75 -10.05
CA TRP A 176 -6.62 2.12 -10.55
C TRP A 176 -7.24 3.12 -9.59
N ILE A 177 -6.51 4.21 -9.35
CA ILE A 177 -6.95 5.43 -8.68
C ILE A 177 -6.84 6.57 -9.66
N ASP A 178 -7.96 7.22 -9.92
CA ASP A 178 -8.03 8.32 -10.88
C ASP A 178 -7.41 9.62 -10.33
N VAL A 179 -6.92 10.48 -11.21
CA VAL A 179 -6.51 11.85 -10.85
C VAL A 179 -7.67 12.64 -10.27
N ASP A 180 -8.90 12.37 -10.71
CA ASP A 180 -10.13 12.78 -10.05
C ASP A 180 -10.33 11.93 -8.78
N PHE A 181 -9.55 12.26 -7.75
CA PHE A 181 -9.43 11.50 -6.51
C PHE A 181 -10.79 11.10 -5.89
N GLY A 182 -10.85 9.89 -5.32
CA GLY A 182 -12.10 9.27 -4.81
C GLY A 182 -12.83 8.41 -5.84
N LYS A 183 -12.26 8.23 -7.03
CA LYS A 183 -12.73 7.32 -8.07
C LYS A 183 -11.63 6.33 -8.46
N GLY A 184 -12.02 5.11 -8.79
CA GLY A 184 -11.08 4.10 -9.24
C GLY A 184 -11.76 2.98 -10.00
N HIS A 185 -10.96 2.04 -10.50
CA HIS A 185 -11.48 0.81 -11.06
C HIS A 185 -10.59 -0.39 -10.74
N SER A 186 -11.19 -1.58 -10.74
CA SER A 186 -10.53 -2.88 -10.69
C SER A 186 -11.03 -3.71 -11.86
N LYS A 187 -10.32 -3.64 -12.99
CA LYS A 187 -10.71 -4.25 -14.26
C LYS A 187 -9.90 -5.51 -14.50
N ALA A 188 -10.54 -6.64 -14.23
CA ALA A 188 -9.90 -7.95 -14.21
C ALA A 188 -10.78 -9.02 -14.85
N LYS A 189 -11.34 -8.81 -16.05
CA LYS A 189 -12.18 -9.82 -16.73
C LYS A 189 -11.37 -10.64 -17.74
N PRO A 190 -11.13 -11.96 -17.54
CA PRO A 190 -11.51 -12.79 -16.39
C PRO A 190 -10.59 -12.64 -15.16
N THR A 191 -9.34 -12.22 -15.37
CA THR A 191 -8.38 -11.81 -14.33
C THR A 191 -7.46 -10.72 -14.86
N CYS A 192 -6.78 -9.99 -13.96
CA CYS A 192 -5.72 -9.05 -14.32
C CYS A 192 -4.53 -9.82 -14.94
N THR A 193 -4.02 -9.37 -16.09
CA THR A 193 -2.93 -10.06 -16.80
C THR A 193 -1.61 -10.09 -16.03
N THR A 194 -1.30 -9.04 -15.27
CA THR A 194 -0.02 -8.92 -14.53
C THR A 194 -0.02 -9.74 -13.24
N TYR A 195 -1.15 -9.79 -12.51
CA TYR A 195 -1.21 -10.37 -11.16
C TYR A 195 -2.14 -11.58 -11.03
N ASN A 196 -2.86 -11.93 -12.10
CA ASN A 196 -3.94 -12.92 -12.06
C ASN A 196 -4.97 -12.65 -10.94
N SER A 197 -5.09 -11.39 -10.51
CA SER A 197 -6.06 -11.00 -9.51
C SER A 197 -7.47 -11.02 -10.11
N PRO A 198 -8.50 -11.36 -9.33
CA PRO A 198 -9.87 -11.05 -9.70
C PRO A 198 -10.12 -9.53 -9.58
N GLN A 199 -11.37 -9.13 -9.79
CA GLN A 199 -11.83 -7.82 -9.34
C GLN A 199 -11.64 -7.74 -7.81
N LEU A 200 -10.95 -6.71 -7.34
CA LEU A 200 -10.63 -6.51 -5.93
C LEU A 200 -11.73 -5.73 -5.19
N SER A 201 -12.40 -4.83 -5.91
CA SER A 201 -13.49 -3.97 -5.42
C SER A 201 -14.84 -4.65 -5.50
N ALA A 202 -15.87 -4.07 -4.89
CA ALA A 202 -17.24 -4.55 -5.02
C ALA A 202 -17.77 -4.48 -6.45
N LYS A 203 -17.38 -3.44 -7.19
CA LYS A 203 -17.79 -3.14 -8.57
C LYS A 203 -16.57 -2.80 -9.42
N GLU A 204 -16.65 -3.04 -10.72
CA GLU A 204 -15.55 -2.77 -11.67
C GLU A 204 -15.06 -1.33 -11.55
N ASP A 205 -15.97 -0.36 -11.61
CA ASP A 205 -15.71 1.04 -11.25
C ASP A 205 -16.23 1.29 -9.83
N PHE A 206 -15.41 1.90 -8.97
CA PHE A 206 -15.72 2.10 -7.55
C PHE A 206 -15.48 3.55 -7.11
N ARG A 207 -16.06 3.89 -5.96
CA ARG A 207 -15.84 5.13 -5.21
C ARG A 207 -15.27 4.82 -3.86
N PHE A 208 -14.42 5.69 -3.34
CA PHE A 208 -13.77 5.52 -2.04
C PHE A 208 -13.58 6.86 -1.32
N GLU A 209 -13.63 6.83 0.01
CA GLU A 209 -13.32 7.98 0.87
C GLU A 209 -12.05 7.76 1.69
N LYS A 210 -11.72 6.51 2.02
CA LYS A 210 -10.55 6.17 2.82
C LYS A 210 -9.46 5.57 1.95
N MET A 211 -8.27 6.17 1.99
CA MET A 211 -7.07 5.63 1.36
C MET A 211 -5.88 5.88 2.26
N GLU A 212 -5.01 4.89 2.36
CA GLU A 212 -3.76 4.94 3.11
C GLU A 212 -2.58 4.50 2.25
N VAL A 213 -1.43 5.13 2.45
CA VAL A 213 -0.15 4.69 1.88
C VAL A 213 0.90 4.66 2.97
N TRP A 214 1.51 3.49 3.16
CA TRP A 214 2.50 3.20 4.19
C TRP A 214 3.84 2.86 3.55
N ALA A 215 4.89 3.63 3.81
CA ALA A 215 6.26 3.18 3.55
C ALA A 215 6.58 1.99 4.43
N VAL A 216 7.22 0.97 3.87
CA VAL A 216 7.61 -0.24 4.60
C VAL A 216 9.12 -0.45 4.58
N GLY A 217 9.65 -0.88 5.71
CA GLY A 217 11.08 -1.10 5.92
C GLY A 217 11.85 0.12 6.43
N ASP A 218 13.17 0.04 6.32
CA ASP A 218 14.07 1.07 6.80
C ASP A 218 14.15 2.16 5.74
N THR A 219 13.89 3.41 6.16
CA THR A 219 14.08 4.59 5.31
C THR A 219 15.56 4.94 5.26
N SER A 220 16.40 3.99 4.83
CA SER A 220 17.84 4.20 4.67
C SER A 220 18.15 5.11 3.48
N GLU A 221 17.26 5.19 2.49
CA GLU A 221 17.43 6.07 1.32
C GLU A 221 17.04 7.53 1.57
N LEU A 222 16.14 7.82 2.52
CA LEU A 222 15.76 9.21 2.84
C LEU A 222 16.94 10.00 3.44
N ASN A 223 17.83 9.33 4.18
CA ASN A 223 19.00 9.99 4.77
C ASN A 223 20.09 10.30 3.73
N LEU A 224 20.23 9.50 2.67
CA LEU A 224 21.30 9.70 1.68
C LEU A 224 21.01 10.88 0.74
N VAL A 225 19.75 11.14 0.41
CA VAL A 225 19.38 12.31 -0.42
C VAL A 225 19.51 13.60 0.39
N SER A 226 19.11 13.62 1.66
CA SER A 226 19.31 14.79 2.53
C SER A 226 20.78 15.05 2.85
N ILE A 227 21.59 13.99 3.03
CA ILE A 227 23.03 14.12 3.25
C ILE A 227 23.75 14.53 1.94
N GLY A 228 23.32 14.02 0.79
CA GLY A 228 23.88 14.37 -0.53
C GLY A 228 23.62 15.83 -0.92
N ILE A 229 22.40 16.34 -0.68
CA ILE A 229 22.06 17.76 -0.89
C ILE A 229 22.83 18.65 0.09
N SER A 230 22.97 18.23 1.35
CA SER A 230 23.82 18.92 2.34
C SER A 230 25.27 18.99 1.84
N LEU A 231 25.89 17.88 1.47
CA LEU A 231 27.30 17.84 1.03
C LEU A 231 27.56 18.68 -0.24
N LEU A 232 26.62 18.71 -1.19
CA LEU A 232 26.74 19.57 -2.39
C LEU A 232 26.67 21.06 -2.05
N SER A 233 25.87 21.45 -1.05
CA SER A 233 25.82 22.84 -0.57
C SER A 233 27.10 23.28 0.18
N TRP A 234 27.87 22.34 0.73
CA TRP A 234 29.20 22.62 1.30
C TRP A 234 30.32 22.67 0.26
N LEU A 235 30.18 21.98 -0.88
CA LEU A 235 31.21 21.91 -1.92
C LEU A 235 31.17 23.07 -2.93
N TYR A 236 30.04 23.79 -3.06
CA TYR A 236 29.91 24.93 -3.98
C TYR A 236 29.25 26.16 -3.34
N PRO A 237 29.90 26.87 -2.40
CA PRO A 237 29.30 28.04 -1.74
C PRO A 237 29.25 29.31 -2.60
N PHE A 238 29.84 29.34 -3.80
CA PHE A 238 29.96 30.56 -4.61
C PHE A 238 29.84 30.29 -6.11
N TYR A 239 28.65 30.47 -6.67
CA TYR A 239 28.46 30.97 -8.04
C TYR A 239 27.07 31.61 -8.14
N CYS A 240 26.94 32.81 -7.57
CA CYS A 240 25.92 33.79 -7.95
C CYS A 240 26.55 35.18 -7.80
N SER A 241 27.25 35.59 -8.86
CA SER A 241 27.59 36.98 -9.17
C SER A 241 27.94 37.01 -10.65
N ILE A 242 26.94 37.33 -11.48
CA ILE A 242 26.93 38.27 -12.63
C ILE A 242 25.49 38.24 -13.17
#